data_AF-A0A2E8J118-F1
#
_entry.id   AF-A0A2E8J118-F1
#
_cell.length_a   1.000
_cell.length_b   1.000
_cell.length_c   1.000
_cell.angle_alpha   90.00
_cell.angle_beta   90.00
_cell.angle_gamma   90.00
#
_symmetry.space_group_name_H-M   'P 1'
#
loop_
_entity.id
_entity.type
_entity.pdbx_description
1 polymer ?
#
loop_
_entity_poly.entity_id
_entity_poly.type
_entity_poly.pdbx_seq_one_letter_code
_entity_poly.pdbx_strand_id
1 'polypeptide(L)'
;MPANQKSPLTQNPNGLDLLLVATYCRQIQASLVRVWENVLDWEHLPHLHNSAFEYCELDEAGRWGWRVWSDPDHGGHFELSVDTDCYVVRAYAGGEQFSEIWTHLSDQGGATDISVEFYAAGISEDKKEEVGKFYLGLYTVLWDEDEAMMQERQLRLDQQRDASKEVNLGDVAPLRERAPFRFEMNSREYLLSECATGWEATPTICPHLLGPLEATEASGQVRCHWHGYVFDLQSGKCVTPVGSRCSLGPPPRTVVQDGQLIAVAH
;
A
#
# COMPACT_ATOMS: atom_id res chain seq x y z
N MET A 1 -20.38 2.84 -16.21
CA MET A 1 -21.32 3.99 -16.24
C MET A 1 -20.61 5.13 -15.52
N PRO A 2 -20.63 6.37 -16.01
CA PRO A 2 -19.93 7.46 -15.31
C PRO A 2 -20.39 7.55 -13.85
N ALA A 3 -19.47 7.87 -12.93
CA ALA A 3 -19.74 8.09 -11.50
C ALA A 3 -21.14 8.68 -11.26
N ASN A 4 -22.01 7.90 -10.59
CA ASN A 4 -23.45 8.10 -10.59
C ASN A 4 -23.93 9.11 -9.53
N GLN A 5 -23.05 9.62 -8.66
CA GLN A 5 -23.43 10.58 -7.64
C GLN A 5 -23.53 12.00 -8.19
N LYS A 6 -24.73 12.58 -8.11
CA LYS A 6 -24.93 14.02 -8.25
C LYS A 6 -24.47 14.70 -6.96
N SER A 7 -23.57 15.67 -7.08
CA SER A 7 -23.02 16.42 -5.94
C SER A 7 -22.31 15.54 -4.91
N PRO A 8 -21.26 14.79 -5.30
CA PRO A 8 -20.59 13.82 -4.43
C PRO A 8 -19.97 14.45 -3.17
N LEU A 9 -19.64 15.75 -3.22
CA LEU A 9 -19.13 16.51 -2.09
C LEU A 9 -20.23 17.19 -1.24
N THR A 10 -21.50 16.86 -1.48
CA THR A 10 -22.59 17.23 -0.57
C THR A 10 -22.76 16.14 0.47
N GLN A 11 -22.86 16.53 1.73
CA GLN A 11 -23.21 15.61 2.81
C GLN A 11 -24.64 15.09 2.62
N ASN A 12 -24.81 13.77 2.74
CA ASN A 12 -26.09 13.09 2.59
C ASN A 12 -26.85 13.41 1.28
N PRO A 13 -26.25 13.22 0.08
CA PRO A 13 -26.88 13.59 -1.19
C PRO A 13 -28.12 12.73 -1.49
N ASN A 14 -28.22 11.56 -0.87
CA ASN A 14 -29.32 10.61 -1.03
C ASN A 14 -30.43 10.75 0.03
N GLY A 15 -30.31 11.68 0.99
CA GLY A 15 -31.34 11.96 1.99
C GLY A 15 -31.63 10.78 2.93
N LEU A 16 -30.61 9.99 3.26
CA LEU A 16 -30.68 8.88 4.21
C LEU A 16 -30.85 9.38 5.65
N ASP A 17 -31.33 8.50 6.53
CA ASP A 17 -31.33 8.71 7.99
C ASP A 17 -29.93 8.45 8.55
N LEU A 18 -29.00 9.37 8.29
CA LEU A 18 -27.61 9.29 8.73
C LEU A 18 -27.45 9.79 10.16
N LEU A 19 -26.87 8.95 11.01
CA LEU A 19 -26.43 9.29 12.36
C LEU A 19 -24.91 9.41 12.40
N LEU A 20 -24.39 10.54 12.89
CA LEU A 20 -22.97 10.66 13.26
C LEU A 20 -22.70 9.77 14.47
N VAL A 21 -21.96 8.68 14.28
CA VAL A 21 -21.71 7.67 15.32
C VAL A 21 -20.39 7.86 16.05
N ALA A 22 -19.38 8.46 15.41
CA ALA A 22 -18.10 8.78 16.03
C ALA A 22 -17.33 9.84 15.22
N THR A 23 -16.35 10.46 15.89
CA THR A 23 -15.32 11.30 15.26
C THR A 23 -13.94 10.80 15.70
N TYR A 24 -13.03 10.62 14.75
CA TYR A 24 -11.63 10.22 14.99
C TYR A 24 -10.71 11.36 14.57
N CYS A 25 -9.79 11.75 15.45
CA CYS A 25 -8.79 12.77 15.15
C CYS A 25 -7.40 12.26 15.48
N ARG A 26 -6.44 12.54 14.60
CA ARG A 26 -5.03 12.18 14.78
C ARG A 26 -4.14 13.13 14.00
N GLN A 27 -2.88 13.23 14.41
CA GLN A 27 -1.83 13.76 13.54
C GLN A 27 -1.05 12.59 12.93
N ILE A 28 -1.07 12.53 11.60
CA ILE A 28 -0.29 11.59 10.80
C ILE A 28 1.09 12.20 10.56
N GLN A 29 2.12 11.46 10.91
CA GLN A 29 3.54 11.76 10.70
C GLN A 29 3.95 11.46 9.25
N ALA A 30 3.15 11.94 8.31
CA ALA A 30 3.41 11.93 6.88
C ALA A 30 2.87 13.23 6.27
N SER A 31 3.53 13.73 5.23
CA SER A 31 3.13 14.97 4.57
C SER A 31 1.78 14.83 3.87
N LEU A 32 1.08 15.95 3.65
CA LEU A 32 -0.20 15.96 2.95
C LEU A 32 -0.11 15.31 1.56
N VAL A 33 1.05 15.45 0.90
CA VAL A 33 1.33 14.80 -0.39
C VAL A 33 1.33 13.27 -0.28
N ARG A 34 1.90 12.69 0.80
CA ARG A 34 1.88 11.24 1.01
C ARG A 34 0.46 10.75 1.33
N VAL A 35 -0.29 11.53 2.13
CA VAL A 35 -1.69 11.21 2.46
C VAL A 35 -2.54 11.16 1.18
N TRP A 36 -2.44 12.14 0.29
CA TRP A 36 -3.18 12.11 -0.97
C TRP A 36 -2.74 10.98 -1.92
N GLU A 37 -1.45 10.63 -1.97
CA GLU A 37 -1.00 9.46 -2.72
C GLU A 37 -1.66 8.17 -2.19
N ASN A 38 -1.71 7.99 -0.87
CA ASN A 38 -2.33 6.84 -0.22
C ASN A 38 -3.85 6.80 -0.44
N VAL A 39 -4.56 7.92 -0.23
CA VAL A 39 -6.02 8.02 -0.42
C VAL A 39 -6.45 7.68 -1.85
N LEU A 40 -5.68 8.13 -2.85
CA LEU A 40 -6.00 7.89 -4.27
C LEU A 40 -5.58 6.49 -4.76
N ASP A 41 -4.78 5.77 -3.98
CA ASP A 41 -4.27 4.44 -4.30
C ASP A 41 -5.18 3.34 -3.75
N TRP A 42 -6.27 3.04 -4.44
CA TRP A 42 -7.18 1.95 -4.01
C TRP A 42 -6.52 0.55 -4.00
N GLU A 43 -5.41 0.34 -4.72
CA GLU A 43 -4.83 -0.99 -4.97
C GLU A 43 -4.22 -1.61 -3.70
N HIS A 44 -3.88 -0.79 -2.68
CA HIS A 44 -3.34 -1.31 -1.42
C HIS A 44 -4.39 -1.93 -0.51
N LEU A 45 -5.68 -1.58 -0.67
CA LEU A 45 -6.75 -1.95 0.26
C LEU A 45 -6.79 -3.46 0.57
N PRO A 46 -6.86 -4.39 -0.40
CA PRO A 46 -6.98 -5.82 -0.10
C PRO A 46 -5.66 -6.49 0.29
N HIS A 47 -4.57 -5.72 0.39
CA HIS A 47 -3.23 -6.24 0.57
C HIS A 47 -2.60 -5.74 1.87
N LEU A 48 -2.51 -4.41 2.01
CA LEU A 48 -2.09 -3.76 3.25
C LEU A 48 -3.14 -4.01 4.35
N HIS A 49 -4.42 -3.74 4.06
CA HIS A 49 -5.52 -3.91 5.01
C HIS A 49 -6.23 -5.26 4.86
N ASN A 50 -5.48 -6.34 4.64
CA ASN A 50 -6.06 -7.68 4.40
C ASN A 50 -6.90 -8.22 5.58
N SER A 51 -6.82 -7.59 6.76
CA SER A 51 -7.66 -7.89 7.92
C SER A 51 -9.08 -7.30 7.82
N ALA A 52 -9.26 -6.28 6.96
CA ALA A 52 -10.51 -5.55 6.78
C ALA A 52 -11.09 -5.68 5.35
N PHE A 53 -10.25 -5.91 4.35
CA PHE A 53 -10.64 -6.02 2.96
C PHE A 53 -10.18 -7.36 2.37
N GLU A 54 -11.14 -8.23 2.07
CA GLU A 54 -10.86 -9.51 1.41
C GLU A 54 -10.79 -9.38 -0.13
N TYR A 55 -11.44 -8.35 -0.68
CA TYR A 55 -11.56 -8.13 -2.12
C TYR A 55 -11.66 -6.65 -2.45
N CYS A 56 -10.95 -6.24 -3.51
CA CYS A 56 -11.12 -4.95 -4.18
C CYS A 56 -10.87 -5.13 -5.66
N GLU A 57 -11.82 -4.72 -6.49
CA GLU A 57 -11.66 -4.65 -7.94
C GLU A 57 -12.06 -3.27 -8.43
N LEU A 58 -11.21 -2.62 -9.21
CA LEU A 58 -11.50 -1.30 -9.76
C LEU A 58 -12.64 -1.36 -10.77
N ASP A 59 -13.69 -0.57 -10.52
CA ASP A 59 -14.74 -0.31 -11.49
C ASP A 59 -14.42 0.94 -12.33
N GLU A 60 -14.10 2.05 -11.65
CA GLU A 60 -13.82 3.32 -12.32
C GLU A 60 -12.89 4.20 -11.45
N ALA A 61 -11.97 4.92 -12.08
CA ALA A 61 -11.14 5.92 -11.41
C ALA A 61 -10.96 7.17 -12.28
N GLY A 62 -10.72 8.30 -11.63
CA GLY A 62 -10.43 9.57 -12.29
C GLY A 62 -10.01 10.66 -11.31
N ARG A 63 -10.01 11.91 -11.78
CA ARG A 63 -9.69 13.08 -10.93
C ARG A 63 -10.67 13.27 -9.78
N TRP A 64 -11.86 12.69 -9.88
CA TRP A 64 -12.90 12.77 -8.87
C TRP A 64 -12.66 11.80 -7.70
N GLY A 65 -11.77 10.81 -7.86
CA GLY A 65 -11.57 9.70 -6.93
C GLY A 65 -11.67 8.36 -7.64
N TRP A 66 -12.24 7.36 -6.98
CA TRP A 66 -12.37 6.01 -7.52
C TRP A 66 -13.59 5.28 -6.95
N ARG A 67 -14.01 4.23 -7.64
CA ARG A 67 -14.99 3.25 -7.18
C ARG A 67 -14.40 1.84 -7.33
N VAL A 68 -14.49 1.05 -6.27
CA VAL A 68 -14.07 -0.35 -6.24
C VAL A 68 -15.19 -1.24 -5.76
N TRP A 69 -15.35 -2.40 -6.39
CA TRP A 69 -16.18 -3.49 -5.89
C TRP A 69 -15.55 -4.11 -4.65
N SER A 70 -16.34 -4.37 -3.62
CA SER A 70 -15.90 -4.94 -2.33
C SER A 70 -16.09 -6.46 -2.24
N ASP A 71 -16.68 -7.08 -3.26
CA ASP A 71 -16.89 -8.52 -3.35
C ASP A 71 -16.86 -9.01 -4.81
N PRO A 72 -16.56 -10.30 -5.06
CA PRO A 72 -16.47 -10.85 -6.42
C PRO A 72 -17.79 -10.88 -7.20
N ASP A 73 -18.94 -10.88 -6.51
CA ASP A 73 -20.26 -10.88 -7.13
C ASP A 73 -20.73 -9.47 -7.53
N HIS A 74 -19.91 -8.45 -7.24
CA HIS A 74 -20.18 -7.02 -7.46
C HIS A 74 -21.49 -6.58 -6.77
N GLY A 75 -21.78 -7.15 -5.59
CA GLY A 75 -22.95 -6.82 -4.78
C GLY A 75 -22.80 -5.54 -3.95
N GLY A 76 -21.57 -5.19 -3.58
CA GLY A 76 -21.20 -4.02 -2.80
C GLY A 76 -19.99 -3.29 -3.37
N HIS A 77 -19.90 -2.00 -3.06
CA HIS A 77 -18.77 -1.16 -3.51
C HIS A 77 -18.49 -0.02 -2.53
N PHE A 78 -17.26 0.49 -2.62
CA PHE A 78 -16.85 1.75 -2.02
C PHE A 78 -16.63 2.79 -3.11
N GLU A 79 -17.10 4.01 -2.89
CA GLU A 79 -16.86 5.15 -3.76
C GLU A 79 -16.17 6.26 -2.97
N LEU A 80 -14.95 6.59 -3.37
CA LEU A 80 -14.20 7.74 -2.89
C LEU A 80 -14.48 8.94 -3.78
N SER A 81 -14.81 10.07 -3.17
CA SER A 81 -14.85 11.37 -3.82
C SER A 81 -13.96 12.38 -3.10
N VAL A 82 -13.13 13.10 -3.85
CA VAL A 82 -12.11 14.00 -3.29
C VAL A 82 -12.39 15.47 -3.60
N ASP A 83 -11.97 16.34 -2.68
CA ASP A 83 -11.81 17.78 -2.85
C ASP A 83 -10.39 18.20 -2.39
N THR A 84 -10.14 19.49 -2.27
CA THR A 84 -8.83 20.08 -1.99
C THR A 84 -8.31 19.71 -0.60
N ASP A 85 -9.17 19.73 0.42
CA ASP A 85 -8.83 19.57 1.84
C ASP A 85 -9.70 18.50 2.55
N CYS A 86 -10.55 17.80 1.79
CA CYS A 86 -11.36 16.73 2.33
C CYS A 86 -11.69 15.68 1.27
N TYR A 87 -12.13 14.52 1.73
CA TYR A 87 -12.72 13.49 0.90
C TYR A 87 -13.82 12.76 1.65
N VAL A 88 -14.66 12.06 0.89
CA VAL A 88 -15.72 11.21 1.42
C VAL A 88 -15.63 9.82 0.81
N VAL A 89 -15.70 8.80 1.66
CA VAL A 89 -15.92 7.42 1.23
C VAL A 89 -17.35 7.04 1.55
N ARG A 90 -18.05 6.49 0.55
CA ARG A 90 -19.40 5.95 0.73
C ARG A 90 -19.41 4.47 0.45
N ALA A 91 -20.06 3.71 1.33
CA ALA A 91 -20.24 2.27 1.16
C ALA A 91 -21.66 1.95 0.70
N TYR A 92 -21.74 0.97 -0.20
CA TYR A 92 -22.97 0.50 -0.80
C TYR A 92 -23.08 -1.01 -0.74
N ALA A 93 -24.29 -1.52 -0.51
CA ALA A 93 -24.61 -2.94 -0.58
C ALA A 93 -25.97 -3.12 -1.27
N GLY A 94 -26.06 -4.02 -2.24
CA GLY A 94 -27.28 -4.24 -3.02
C GLY A 94 -27.76 -3.00 -3.79
N GLY A 95 -26.84 -2.07 -4.09
CA GLY A 95 -27.16 -0.78 -4.71
C GLY A 95 -27.65 0.31 -3.75
N GLU A 96 -27.78 0.02 -2.45
CA GLU A 96 -28.18 0.99 -1.42
C GLU A 96 -26.96 1.51 -0.65
N GLN A 97 -26.87 2.83 -0.48
CA GLN A 97 -25.85 3.45 0.37
C GLN A 97 -26.22 3.24 1.84
N PHE A 98 -25.23 2.91 2.67
CA PHE A 98 -25.44 2.73 4.12
C PHE A 98 -24.45 3.49 5.01
N SER A 99 -23.43 4.14 4.45
CA SER A 99 -22.50 4.98 5.22
C SER A 99 -21.95 6.18 4.45
N GLU A 100 -21.50 7.19 5.19
CA GLU A 100 -20.58 8.23 4.72
C GLU A 100 -19.43 8.38 5.72
N ILE A 101 -18.20 8.43 5.22
CA ILE A 101 -17.02 8.65 6.03
C ILE A 101 -16.31 9.87 5.48
N TRP A 102 -16.48 10.99 6.18
CA TRP A 102 -15.89 12.27 5.81
C TRP A 102 -14.54 12.41 6.47
N THR A 103 -13.49 12.68 5.69
CA THR A 103 -12.15 12.94 6.21
C THR A 103 -11.71 14.32 5.80
N HIS A 104 -11.33 15.13 6.79
CA HIS A 104 -10.77 16.46 6.60
C HIS A 104 -9.27 16.41 6.90
N LEU A 105 -8.49 17.08 6.06
CA LEU A 105 -7.04 17.07 6.08
C LEU A 105 -6.50 18.49 6.29
N SER A 106 -5.44 18.63 7.08
CA SER A 106 -4.76 19.91 7.29
C SER A 106 -3.25 19.73 7.31
N ASP A 107 -2.55 20.40 6.40
CA ASP A 107 -1.08 20.36 6.28
C ASP A 107 -0.41 21.04 7.46
N GLN A 108 0.52 20.34 8.12
CA GLN A 108 1.34 20.84 9.22
C GLN A 108 2.82 20.95 8.86
N GLY A 109 3.16 20.96 7.56
CA GLY A 109 4.54 21.17 7.10
C GLY A 109 5.42 19.93 7.32
N GLY A 110 5.00 18.79 6.77
CA GLY A 110 5.68 17.49 6.90
C GLY A 110 4.88 16.44 7.67
N ALA A 111 3.84 16.87 8.36
CA ALA A 111 2.80 16.04 8.99
C ALA A 111 1.42 16.51 8.51
N THR A 112 0.38 15.72 8.78
CA THR A 112 -1.01 16.01 8.39
C THR A 112 -1.95 15.76 9.57
N ASP A 113 -2.70 16.77 9.97
CA ASP A 113 -3.80 16.57 10.91
C ASP A 113 -5.01 16.03 10.15
N ILE A 114 -5.66 15.02 10.72
CA ILE A 114 -6.86 14.39 10.18
C ILE A 114 -8.01 14.47 11.17
N SER A 115 -9.22 14.69 10.64
CA SER A 115 -10.49 14.57 11.35
C SER A 115 -11.46 13.76 10.52
N VAL A 116 -11.90 12.62 11.04
CA VAL A 116 -12.76 11.65 10.35
C VAL A 116 -14.11 11.59 11.06
N GLU A 117 -15.19 11.84 10.33
CA GLU A 117 -16.57 11.73 10.81
C GLU A 117 -17.24 10.51 10.20
N PHE A 118 -17.78 9.63 11.06
CA PHE A 118 -18.45 8.41 10.64
C PHE A 118 -19.96 8.57 10.72
N TYR A 119 -20.63 8.51 9.57
CA TYR A 119 -22.08 8.52 9.46
C TYR A 119 -22.58 7.14 9.02
N ALA A 120 -23.57 6.62 9.73
CA ALA A 120 -24.19 5.33 9.43
C ALA A 120 -25.71 5.49 9.27
N ALA A 121 -26.27 4.86 8.23
CA ALA A 121 -27.69 4.91 7.94
C ALA A 121 -28.48 3.90 8.77
N GLY A 122 -29.67 4.29 9.25
CA GLY A 122 -30.62 3.37 9.89
C GLY A 122 -30.15 2.80 11.24
N ILE A 123 -29.20 3.48 11.89
CA ILE A 123 -28.72 3.13 13.23
C ILE A 123 -29.59 3.84 14.26
N SER A 124 -30.14 3.08 15.21
CA SER A 124 -30.86 3.64 16.34
C SER A 124 -29.89 4.26 17.35
N GLU A 125 -30.34 5.29 18.07
CA GLU A 125 -29.52 6.02 19.05
C GLU A 125 -28.89 5.11 20.14
N ASP A 126 -29.57 4.03 20.54
CA ASP A 126 -29.05 3.07 21.51
C ASP A 126 -27.86 2.24 20.99
N LYS A 127 -27.71 2.11 19.67
CA LYS A 127 -26.58 1.41 19.03
C LYS A 127 -25.43 2.33 18.62
N LYS A 128 -25.63 3.65 18.72
CA LYS A 128 -24.66 4.67 18.30
C LYS A 128 -23.26 4.42 18.86
N GLU A 129 -23.15 4.16 20.16
CA GLU A 129 -21.87 3.99 20.84
C GLU A 129 -21.16 2.70 20.41
N GLU A 130 -21.89 1.60 20.20
CA GLU A 130 -21.34 0.32 19.74
C GLU A 130 -20.77 0.45 18.33
N VAL A 131 -21.55 1.01 17.40
CA VAL A 131 -21.14 1.24 16.01
C VAL A 131 -19.98 2.24 15.96
N GLY A 132 -20.01 3.29 16.78
CA GLY A 132 -18.92 4.24 16.91
C GLY A 132 -17.61 3.57 17.35
N LYS A 133 -17.65 2.69 18.36
CA LYS A 133 -16.47 1.91 18.80
C LYS A 133 -15.93 1.01 17.70
N PHE A 134 -16.81 0.39 16.91
CA PHE A 134 -16.41 -0.42 15.75
C PHE A 134 -15.62 0.42 14.74
N TYR A 135 -16.15 1.57 14.31
CA TYR A 135 -15.46 2.46 13.37
C TYR A 135 -14.11 2.95 13.92
N LEU A 136 -14.07 3.39 15.18
CA LEU A 136 -12.84 3.85 15.82
C LEU A 136 -11.78 2.74 15.87
N GLY A 137 -12.16 1.50 16.19
CA GLY A 137 -11.25 0.36 16.21
C GLY A 137 -10.71 0.04 14.81
N LEU A 138 -11.60 -0.07 13.82
CA LEU A 138 -11.23 -0.30 12.42
C LEU A 138 -10.28 0.77 11.90
N TYR A 139 -10.68 2.05 11.98
CA TYR A 139 -9.91 3.15 11.42
C TYR A 139 -8.60 3.42 12.17
N THR A 140 -8.48 3.03 13.44
CA THR A 140 -7.17 3.08 14.12
C THR A 140 -6.17 2.16 13.43
N VAL A 141 -6.57 0.92 13.11
CA VAL A 141 -5.71 -0.05 12.42
C VAL A 141 -5.39 0.41 11.01
N LEU A 142 -6.39 0.85 10.24
CA LEU A 142 -6.18 1.33 8.87
C LEU A 142 -5.18 2.50 8.85
N TRP A 143 -5.37 3.51 9.69
CA TRP A 143 -4.45 4.65 9.77
C TRP A 143 -3.06 4.28 10.29
N ASP A 144 -2.92 3.30 11.18
CA ASP A 144 -1.61 2.81 11.61
C ASP A 144 -0.83 2.15 10.44
N GLU A 145 -1.51 1.33 9.65
CA GLU A 145 -0.94 0.65 8.49
C GLU A 145 -0.60 1.64 7.36
N ASP A 146 -1.49 2.58 7.07
CA ASP A 146 -1.29 3.64 6.08
C ASP A 146 -0.14 4.56 6.47
N GLU A 147 -0.09 5.01 7.73
CA GLU A 147 0.99 5.87 8.22
C GLU A 147 2.34 5.17 8.08
N ALA A 148 2.43 3.89 8.47
CA ALA A 148 3.66 3.11 8.33
C ALA A 148 4.09 2.99 6.86
N MET A 149 3.15 2.72 5.94
CA MET A 149 3.43 2.68 4.50
C MET A 149 3.95 4.03 3.99
N MET A 150 3.27 5.12 4.34
CA MET A 150 3.63 6.47 3.89
C MET A 150 4.99 6.92 4.39
N GLN A 151 5.31 6.64 5.67
CA GLN A 151 6.60 6.94 6.27
C GLN A 151 7.73 6.16 5.59
N GLU A 152 7.56 4.86 5.44
CA GLU A 152 8.57 4.01 4.82
C GLU A 152 8.80 4.41 3.35
N ARG A 153 7.73 4.79 2.63
CA ARG A 153 7.84 5.30 1.27
C ARG A 153 8.64 6.60 1.23
N GLN A 154 8.37 7.55 2.13
CA GLN A 154 9.10 8.81 2.22
C GLN A 154 10.58 8.57 2.53
N LEU A 155 10.87 7.72 3.53
CA LEU A 155 12.23 7.32 3.87
C LEU A 155 12.98 6.76 2.64
N ARG A 156 12.34 5.89 1.85
CA ARG A 156 12.96 5.27 0.67
C ARG A 156 13.14 6.23 -0.51
N LEU A 157 12.33 7.27 -0.61
CA LEU A 157 12.47 8.34 -1.60
C LEU A 157 13.64 9.28 -1.25
N ASP A 158 13.84 9.55 0.04
CA ASP A 158 14.91 10.44 0.52
C ASP A 158 16.28 9.77 0.55
N GLN A 159 16.32 8.43 0.57
CA GLN A 159 17.55 7.64 0.56
C GLN A 159 18.34 7.79 -0.76
N GLN A 160 19.61 8.19 -0.64
CA GLN A 160 20.60 8.06 -1.70
C GLN A 160 21.22 6.66 -1.65
N ARG A 161 20.90 5.81 -2.63
CA ARG A 161 21.42 4.45 -2.73
C ARG A 161 22.64 4.35 -3.63
N ASP A 162 23.55 3.45 -3.31
CA ASP A 162 24.76 3.22 -4.09
C ASP A 162 24.43 2.89 -5.57
N ALA A 163 24.91 3.75 -6.48
CA ALA A 163 24.70 3.61 -7.92
C ALA A 163 25.76 2.74 -8.62
N SER A 164 26.73 2.20 -7.86
CA SER A 164 27.79 1.34 -8.38
C SER A 164 27.20 0.13 -9.11
N LYS A 165 27.76 -0.17 -10.28
CA LYS A 165 27.40 -1.33 -11.11
C LYS A 165 28.18 -2.59 -10.73
N GLU A 166 29.09 -2.46 -9.80
CA GLU A 166 29.92 -3.52 -9.25
C GLU A 166 30.22 -3.19 -7.80
N VAL A 167 30.05 -4.16 -6.91
CA VAL A 167 30.33 -4.01 -5.49
C VAL A 167 31.11 -5.23 -5.01
N ASN A 168 32.30 -5.02 -4.46
CA ASN A 168 33.02 -6.06 -3.75
C ASN A 168 32.43 -6.20 -2.34
N LEU A 169 31.82 -7.34 -2.06
CA LEU A 169 31.13 -7.65 -0.82
C LEU A 169 32.08 -8.18 0.27
N GLY A 170 33.31 -8.54 -0.11
CA GLY A 170 34.38 -9.00 0.78
C GLY A 170 34.65 -10.50 0.71
N ASP A 171 35.44 -11.00 1.67
CA ASP A 171 35.86 -12.40 1.75
C ASP A 171 34.67 -13.36 1.90
N VAL A 172 34.62 -14.41 1.08
CA VAL A 172 33.51 -15.38 1.09
C VAL A 172 33.32 -16.06 2.44
N ALA A 173 34.40 -16.42 3.14
CA ALA A 173 34.30 -17.18 4.39
C ALA A 173 33.58 -16.39 5.52
N PRO A 174 33.99 -15.15 5.86
CA PRO A 174 33.23 -14.30 6.77
C PRO A 174 31.80 -14.01 6.30
N LEU A 175 31.59 -13.86 4.99
CA LEU A 175 30.25 -13.60 4.47
C LEU A 175 29.28 -14.76 4.72
N ARG A 176 29.74 -16.02 4.65
CA ARG A 176 28.91 -17.20 4.95
C ARG A 176 28.38 -17.18 6.37
N GLU A 177 29.22 -16.79 7.32
CA GLU A 177 28.83 -16.69 8.74
C GLU A 177 27.84 -15.55 9.00
N ARG A 178 27.85 -14.52 8.14
CA ARG A 178 26.98 -13.34 8.25
C ARG A 178 25.67 -13.46 7.46
N ALA A 179 25.55 -14.45 6.58
CA ALA A 179 24.38 -14.58 5.72
C ALA A 179 23.11 -14.93 6.53
N PRO A 180 21.92 -14.38 6.15
CA PRO A 180 21.72 -13.41 5.08
C PRO A 180 22.04 -11.96 5.52
N PHE A 181 22.52 -11.12 4.60
CA PHE A 181 22.79 -9.70 4.88
C PHE A 181 22.41 -8.79 3.71
N ARG A 182 22.19 -7.51 4.00
CA ARG A 182 21.79 -6.52 3.00
C ARG A 182 22.99 -5.84 2.35
N PHE A 183 22.86 -5.54 1.06
CA PHE A 183 23.80 -4.69 0.33
C PHE A 183 23.05 -3.85 -0.70
N GLU A 184 23.71 -2.77 -1.15
CA GLU A 184 23.18 -1.87 -2.17
C GLU A 184 24.00 -1.93 -3.43
N MET A 185 23.34 -1.80 -4.57
CA MET A 185 23.97 -1.79 -5.88
C MET A 185 22.98 -1.29 -6.94
N ASN A 186 23.45 -0.53 -7.93
CA ASN A 186 22.62 -0.01 -9.03
C ASN A 186 21.34 0.69 -8.51
N SER A 187 21.50 1.49 -7.45
CA SER A 187 20.47 2.23 -6.73
C SER A 187 19.33 1.36 -6.17
N ARG A 188 19.63 0.10 -5.84
CA ARG A 188 18.69 -0.88 -5.29
C ARG A 188 19.28 -1.58 -4.09
N GLU A 189 18.41 -2.08 -3.23
CA GLU A 189 18.77 -2.88 -2.07
C GLU A 189 18.45 -4.36 -2.33
N TYR A 190 19.34 -5.24 -1.90
CA TYR A 190 19.21 -6.68 -2.01
C TYR A 190 19.53 -7.35 -0.67
N LEU A 191 18.83 -8.44 -0.38
CA LEU A 191 19.20 -9.41 0.63
C LEU A 191 20.03 -10.51 -0.02
N LEU A 192 21.29 -10.64 0.37
CA LEU A 192 22.17 -11.68 -0.11
C LEU A 192 22.08 -12.91 0.80
N SER A 193 21.76 -14.06 0.22
CA SER A 193 21.62 -15.35 0.90
C SER A 193 22.52 -16.41 0.26
N GLU A 194 23.03 -17.34 1.05
CA GLU A 194 23.70 -18.53 0.52
C GLU A 194 22.65 -19.61 0.22
N CYS A 195 22.75 -20.22 -0.96
CA CYS A 195 21.89 -21.31 -1.41
C CYS A 195 22.74 -22.46 -1.98
N ALA A 196 22.11 -23.59 -2.28
CA ALA A 196 22.81 -24.79 -2.76
C ALA A 196 23.66 -24.56 -4.03
N THR A 197 23.28 -23.57 -4.85
CA THR A 197 23.94 -23.24 -6.12
C THR A 197 24.90 -22.05 -6.03
N GLY A 198 25.09 -21.46 -4.85
CA GLY A 198 25.97 -20.31 -4.65
C GLY A 198 25.31 -19.20 -3.84
N TRP A 199 25.49 -17.96 -4.29
CA TRP A 199 24.91 -16.79 -3.64
C TRP A 199 23.72 -16.27 -4.47
N GLU A 200 22.64 -15.89 -3.79
CA GLU A 200 21.45 -15.32 -4.40
C GLU A 200 21.18 -13.93 -3.81
N ALA A 201 20.98 -12.95 -4.69
CA ALA A 201 20.66 -11.58 -4.33
C ALA A 201 19.18 -11.29 -4.61
N THR A 202 18.39 -11.23 -3.55
CA THR A 202 16.94 -11.04 -3.63
C THR A 202 16.58 -9.58 -3.40
N PRO A 203 15.90 -8.89 -4.34
CA PRO A 203 15.45 -7.51 -4.13
C PRO A 203 14.51 -7.41 -2.93
N THR A 204 14.67 -6.36 -2.13
CA THR A 204 13.87 -6.12 -0.92
C THR A 204 12.81 -5.02 -1.09
N ILE A 205 12.85 -4.29 -2.20
CA ILE A 205 12.02 -3.11 -2.46
C ILE A 205 11.26 -3.26 -3.78
N CYS A 206 9.95 -3.14 -3.72
CA CYS A 206 9.03 -3.24 -4.85
C CYS A 206 9.20 -2.02 -5.78
N PRO A 207 9.36 -2.22 -7.09
CA PRO A 207 9.51 -1.13 -8.04
C PRO A 207 8.20 -0.38 -8.32
N HIS A 208 7.06 -0.86 -7.80
CA HIS A 208 5.76 -0.21 -7.95
C HIS A 208 5.73 1.12 -7.17
N LEU A 209 5.62 1.03 -5.85
CA LEU A 209 5.56 2.18 -4.97
C LEU A 209 6.55 2.08 -3.80
N LEU A 210 7.65 1.34 -3.99
CA LEU A 210 8.71 1.19 -2.99
C LEU A 210 8.24 0.42 -1.74
N GLY A 211 7.28 -0.49 -1.86
CA GLY A 211 6.86 -1.36 -0.76
C GLY A 211 7.85 -2.47 -0.44
N PRO A 212 7.81 -3.07 0.75
CA PRO A 212 8.68 -4.19 1.10
C PRO A 212 8.32 -5.42 0.27
N LEU A 213 9.34 -6.14 -0.18
CA LEU A 213 9.22 -7.44 -0.84
C LEU A 213 9.57 -8.55 0.14
N GLU A 214 8.77 -9.61 0.14
CA GLU A 214 8.96 -10.80 0.96
C GLU A 214 8.93 -12.05 0.10
N ALA A 215 9.63 -13.09 0.52
CA ALA A 215 9.59 -14.38 -0.16
C ALA A 215 8.18 -14.98 -0.08
N THR A 216 7.73 -15.61 -1.17
CA THR A 216 6.46 -16.35 -1.18
C THR A 216 6.68 -17.82 -0.85
N GLU A 217 5.59 -18.57 -0.62
CA GLU A 217 5.65 -20.04 -0.52
C GLU A 217 6.18 -20.69 -1.81
N ALA A 218 5.92 -20.07 -2.97
CA ALA A 218 6.48 -20.49 -4.23
C ALA A 218 7.96 -20.09 -4.31
N SER A 219 8.82 -21.09 -4.46
CA SER A 219 10.25 -20.88 -4.63
C SER A 219 10.55 -19.99 -5.84
N GLY A 220 11.46 -19.03 -5.69
CA GLY A 220 11.88 -18.16 -6.78
C GLY A 220 10.96 -16.96 -7.04
N GLN A 221 10.03 -16.67 -6.12
CA GLN A 221 9.14 -15.51 -6.21
C GLN A 221 9.16 -14.66 -4.95
N VAL A 222 8.94 -13.35 -5.14
CA VAL A 222 8.73 -12.38 -4.07
C VAL A 222 7.42 -11.64 -4.26
N ARG A 223 6.76 -11.30 -3.16
CA ARG A 223 5.49 -10.56 -3.11
C ARG A 223 5.65 -9.24 -2.38
N CYS A 224 5.04 -8.18 -2.91
CA CYS A 224 4.94 -6.91 -2.23
C CYS A 224 3.84 -6.93 -1.18
N HIS A 225 4.15 -6.49 0.04
CA HIS A 225 3.16 -6.43 1.12
C HIS A 225 2.07 -5.37 0.86
N TRP A 226 2.44 -4.24 0.25
CA TRP A 226 1.51 -3.10 0.06
C TRP A 226 0.46 -3.35 -1.01
N HIS A 227 0.87 -3.86 -2.18
CA HIS A 227 -0.01 -3.99 -3.36
C HIS A 227 -0.14 -5.43 -3.88
N GLY A 228 0.43 -6.40 -3.18
CA GLY A 228 0.32 -7.80 -3.56
C GLY A 228 1.07 -8.19 -4.85
N TYR A 229 1.85 -7.29 -5.46
CA TYR A 229 2.59 -7.57 -6.69
C TYR A 229 3.53 -8.75 -6.48
N VAL A 230 3.47 -9.75 -7.36
CA VAL A 230 4.36 -10.91 -7.34
C VAL A 230 5.33 -10.82 -8.49
N PHE A 231 6.60 -11.11 -8.23
CA PHE A 231 7.67 -11.08 -9.22
C PHE A 231 8.43 -12.40 -9.23
N ASP A 232 8.79 -12.84 -10.43
CA ASP A 232 9.71 -13.94 -10.65
C ASP A 232 11.15 -13.46 -10.51
N LEU A 233 11.94 -14.05 -9.60
CA LEU A 233 13.30 -13.61 -9.29
C LEU A 233 14.29 -13.90 -10.43
N GLN A 234 14.02 -14.91 -11.27
CA GLN A 234 14.92 -15.27 -12.36
C GLN A 234 14.82 -14.27 -13.53
N SER A 235 13.61 -13.94 -13.95
CA SER A 235 13.35 -13.04 -15.07
C SER A 235 13.16 -11.59 -14.66
N GLY A 236 12.87 -11.34 -13.38
CA GLY A 236 12.51 -10.04 -12.82
C GLY A 236 11.10 -9.57 -13.19
N LYS A 237 10.34 -10.34 -13.97
CA LYS A 237 9.03 -9.92 -14.47
C LYS A 237 7.96 -10.02 -13.38
N CYS A 238 7.01 -9.09 -13.42
CA CYS A 238 5.79 -9.19 -12.63
C CYS A 238 4.93 -10.34 -13.16
N VAL A 239 4.56 -11.25 -12.25
CA VAL A 239 3.67 -12.39 -12.47
C VAL A 239 2.23 -11.97 -12.19
N THR A 240 2.04 -11.18 -11.13
CA THR A 240 0.73 -10.67 -10.69
C THR A 240 0.86 -9.18 -10.34
N PRO A 241 0.04 -8.28 -10.92
CA PRO A 241 -0.98 -8.56 -11.95
C PRO A 241 -0.35 -8.90 -13.31
N VAL A 242 -0.98 -9.82 -14.04
CA VAL A 242 -0.50 -10.26 -15.36
C VAL A 242 -0.48 -9.08 -16.34
N GLY A 243 0.61 -8.94 -17.09
CA GLY A 243 0.77 -7.89 -18.09
C GLY A 243 1.18 -6.52 -17.51
N SER A 244 1.45 -6.45 -16.20
CA SER A 244 2.04 -5.25 -15.61
C SER A 244 3.38 -4.89 -16.26
N ARG A 245 3.63 -3.58 -16.39
CA ARG A 245 4.93 -3.05 -16.83
C ARG A 245 5.92 -2.94 -15.66
N CYS A 246 5.45 -3.09 -14.43
CA CYS A 246 6.28 -3.11 -13.24
C CYS A 246 7.24 -4.32 -13.29
N SER A 247 8.52 -4.11 -13.01
CA SER A 247 9.53 -5.17 -13.14
C SER A 247 10.71 -4.90 -12.22
N LEU A 248 11.21 -5.97 -11.60
CA LEU A 248 12.47 -5.93 -10.86
C LEU A 248 13.65 -5.77 -11.82
N GLY A 249 13.53 -6.15 -13.09
CA GLY A 249 14.69 -6.31 -13.97
C GLY A 249 15.57 -7.49 -13.54
N PRO A 250 16.68 -7.75 -14.24
CA PRO A 250 17.52 -8.90 -13.95
C PRO A 250 18.18 -8.77 -12.56
N PRO A 251 18.27 -9.86 -11.78
CA PRO A 251 19.03 -9.86 -10.52
C PRO A 251 20.52 -9.63 -10.81
N PRO A 252 21.33 -9.10 -9.88
CA PRO A 252 22.77 -9.00 -10.08
C PRO A 252 23.40 -10.40 -10.10
N ARG A 253 24.50 -10.56 -10.84
CA ARG A 253 25.30 -11.79 -10.77
C ARG A 253 26.30 -11.68 -9.64
N THR A 254 26.52 -12.78 -8.94
CA THR A 254 27.60 -12.88 -7.96
C THR A 254 28.74 -13.72 -8.52
N VAL A 255 29.97 -13.23 -8.45
CA VAL A 255 31.17 -13.96 -8.86
C VAL A 255 32.16 -14.04 -7.72
N VAL A 256 32.87 -15.16 -7.60
CA VAL A 256 33.98 -15.30 -6.66
C VAL A 256 35.28 -15.13 -7.41
N GLN A 257 36.10 -14.16 -7.01
CA GLN A 257 37.42 -13.88 -7.58
C GLN A 257 38.42 -13.71 -6.44
N ASP A 258 39.49 -14.50 -6.45
CA ASP A 258 40.55 -14.46 -5.42
C ASP A 258 40.03 -14.52 -3.97
N GLY A 259 38.96 -15.30 -3.74
CA GLY A 259 38.32 -15.46 -2.43
C GLY A 259 37.35 -14.33 -2.04
N GLN A 260 37.22 -13.28 -2.86
CA GLN A 260 36.26 -12.19 -2.72
C GLN A 260 34.96 -12.51 -3.44
N LEU A 261 33.83 -12.15 -2.84
CA LEU A 261 32.53 -12.16 -3.49
C LEU A 261 32.24 -10.78 -4.10
N ILE A 262 31.94 -10.74 -5.38
CA ILE A 262 31.65 -9.50 -6.11
C ILE A 262 30.26 -9.61 -6.73
N ALA A 263 29.41 -8.61 -6.50
CA ALA A 263 28.14 -8.45 -7.19
C ALA A 263 28.32 -7.55 -8.42
N VAL A 264 27.87 -7.98 -9.59
CA VAL A 264 27.96 -7.25 -10.87
C VAL A 264 26.60 -7.13 -11.53
N ALA A 265 26.37 -5.99 -12.20
CA ALA A 265 25.12 -5.74 -12.90
C ALA A 265 25.06 -6.64 -14.13
N HIS A 266 23.85 -7.02 -14.52
CA HIS A 266 23.60 -7.71 -15.80
C HIS A 266 23.78 -6.78 -17.00
#